data_AF-A0A2L0EX79-F1
#
_entry.id   AF-A0A2L0EX79-F1
#
_cell.length_a   1.000
_cell.length_b   1.000
_cell.length_c   1.000
_cell.angle_alpha   90.00
_cell.angle_beta   90.00
_cell.angle_gamma   90.00
#
_symmetry.space_group_name_H-M   'P 1'
#
loop_
_entity.id
_entity.type
_entity.pdbx_description
1 polymer ?
#
loop_
_entity_poly.entity_id
_entity_poly.type
_entity_poly.pdbx_seq_one_letter_code
_entity_poly.pdbx_strand_id
1 'polypeptide(L)' 'MEERKRDARPPAEVFRVEAEAAAEQSRLCEESKHQLASRCPECGSLGSMELVDGVVRCIDCDEVVAAARQLSGFGRR' A
#
# COMPACT_ATOMS: atom_id res chain seq x y z
N MET A 1 -15.00 21.59 -24.49
CA MET A 1 -15.80 21.01 -23.40
C MET A 1 -16.19 19.62 -23.86
N GLU A 2 -15.52 18.58 -23.36
CA GLU A 2 -15.86 17.20 -23.73
C GLU A 2 -17.23 16.85 -23.14
N GLU A 3 -18.18 16.54 -24.01
CA GLU A 3 -19.48 15.98 -23.64
C GLU A 3 -19.23 14.68 -22.87
N ARG A 4 -19.55 14.66 -21.57
CA ARG A 4 -19.54 13.43 -20.78
C ARG A 4 -20.62 12.52 -21.37
N LYS A 5 -20.22 11.60 -22.25
CA LYS A 5 -21.11 10.56 -22.79
C LYS A 5 -21.75 9.84 -21.62
N ARG A 6 -23.08 9.91 -21.56
CA ARG A 6 -23.89 9.16 -20.60
C ARG A 6 -23.58 7.69 -20.78
N ASP A 7 -23.39 6.98 -19.66
CA ASP A 7 -23.11 5.56 -19.70
C ASP A 7 -24.24 4.82 -20.43
N ALA A 8 -23.90 4.10 -21.49
CA ALA A 8 -24.88 3.42 -22.34
C ALA A 8 -25.34 2.08 -21.76
N ARG A 9 -24.72 1.64 -20.65
CA ARG A 9 -25.05 0.37 -19.98
C ARG A 9 -26.38 0.48 -19.23
N PRO A 10 -27.16 -0.61 -19.15
CA PRO A 10 -28.39 -0.64 -18.37
C PRO A 10 -28.09 -0.47 -16.86
N PRO A 11 -29.01 0.12 -16.07
CA PRO A 11 -28.76 0.43 -14.66
C PRO A 11 -28.29 -0.77 -13.81
N ALA A 12 -28.87 -1.95 -14.05
CA ALA A 12 -28.48 -3.17 -13.34
C ALA A 12 -27.01 -3.59 -13.62
N GLU A 13 -26.51 -3.33 -14.82
CA GLU A 13 -25.12 -3.59 -15.18
C GLU A 13 -24.18 -2.55 -14.58
N VAL A 14 -24.60 -1.29 -14.53
CA VAL A 14 -23.85 -0.22 -13.85
C VAL A 14 -23.65 -0.56 -12.38
N PHE A 15 -24.72 -0.92 -11.66
CA PHE A 15 -24.61 -1.27 -10.23
C PHE A 15 -23.75 -2.50 -9.97
N ARG A 16 -23.79 -3.51 -10.86
CA ARG A 16 -22.91 -4.68 -10.76
C ARG A 16 -21.45 -4.30 -10.91
N VAL A 17 -21.12 -3.53 -11.96
CA VAL A 17 -19.75 -3.10 -12.21
C VAL A 17 -19.24 -2.19 -11.10
N GLU A 18 -20.07 -1.30 -10.55
CA GLU A 18 -19.69 -0.46 -9.41
C GLU A 18 -19.44 -1.29 -8.14
N ALA A 19 -20.26 -2.32 -7.89
CA ALA A 19 -20.05 -3.23 -6.75
C ALA A 19 -18.76 -4.05 -6.90
N GLU A 20 -18.47 -4.55 -8.11
CA GLU A 20 -17.23 -5.26 -8.43
C GLU A 20 -16.02 -4.34 -8.29
N ALA A 21 -16.11 -3.10 -8.77
CA ALA A 21 -15.06 -2.09 -8.63
C ALA A 21 -14.81 -1.71 -7.16
N ALA A 22 -15.86 -1.59 -6.34
CA ALA A 22 -15.73 -1.30 -4.91
C ALA A 22 -15.05 -2.45 -4.15
N ALA A 23 -15.38 -3.70 -4.48
CA ALA A 23 -14.75 -4.87 -3.89
C ALA A 23 -13.25 -4.94 -4.25
N GLU A 24 -12.92 -4.71 -5.53
CA GLU A 24 -11.52 -4.66 -6.00
C GLU A 24 -10.74 -3.51 -5.35
N GLN A 25 -11.34 -2.32 -5.27
CA GLN A 25 -10.73 -1.18 -4.58
C GLN A 25 -10.46 -1.49 -3.10
N SER A 26 -11.39 -2.16 -2.42
CA SER A 26 -11.21 -2.57 -1.02
C SER A 26 -10.01 -3.51 -0.88
N ARG A 27 -9.91 -4.52 -1.75
CA ARG A 27 -8.78 -5.46 -1.77
C ARG A 27 -7.45 -4.75 -1.98
N LEU A 28 -7.37 -3.89 -3.01
CA LEU A 28 -6.15 -3.12 -3.31
C LEU A 28 -5.76 -2.19 -2.15
N CYS A 29 -6.74 -1.56 -1.49
CA CYS A 29 -6.48 -0.73 -0.31
C CYS A 29 -5.92 -1.55 0.86
N GLU A 30 -6.41 -2.77 1.09
CA GLU A 30 -5.88 -3.67 2.11
C GLU A 30 -4.43 -4.09 1.80
N GLU A 31 -4.15 -4.51 0.55
CA GLU A 31 -2.79 -4.84 0.11
C GLU A 31 -1.84 -3.64 0.20
N SER A 32 -2.33 -2.45 -0.14
CA SER A 32 -1.53 -1.22 -0.09
C SER A 32 -1.18 -0.82 1.35
N LYS A 33 -2.08 -1.01 2.32
CA LYS A 33 -1.78 -0.78 3.75
C LYS A 33 -0.58 -1.59 4.24
N HIS A 34 -0.43 -2.83 3.77
CA HIS A 34 0.72 -3.66 4.12
C HIS A 34 2.03 -3.09 3.56
N GLN A 35 1.99 -2.52 2.35
CA GLN A 35 3.17 -1.93 1.72
C GLN A 35 3.55 -0.59 2.37
N LEU A 36 2.55 0.23 2.74
CA LEU A 36 2.75 1.52 3.40
C LEU A 36 3.26 1.40 4.85
N ALA A 37 3.14 0.24 5.49
CA ALA A 37 3.62 0.01 6.84
C ALA A 37 5.15 0.10 6.97
N SER A 38 5.88 -0.05 5.86
CA SER A 38 7.34 -0.02 5.80
C SER A 38 7.90 1.39 5.54
N ARG A 39 7.48 2.36 6.35
CA ARG A 39 7.99 3.74 6.27
C ARG A 39 9.24 3.93 7.12
N CYS A 40 10.32 4.47 6.54
CA CYS A 40 11.48 4.90 7.32
C CYS A 40 11.12 6.09 8.22
N PRO A 41 11.41 6.06 9.53
CA PRO A 41 11.09 7.17 10.45
C PRO A 41 11.97 8.40 10.24
N GLU A 42 13.14 8.26 9.60
CA GLU A 42 14.12 9.33 9.45
C GLU A 42 13.88 10.15 8.18
N CYS A 43 13.83 9.50 7.01
CA CYS A 43 13.59 10.17 5.73
C CYS A 43 12.14 10.13 5.26
N GLY A 44 11.30 9.29 5.88
CA GLY A 44 9.90 9.16 5.51
C GLY A 44 9.62 8.35 4.24
N SER A 45 10.63 7.71 3.64
CA SER A 45 10.46 6.91 2.42
C SER A 45 9.69 5.61 2.69
N LEU A 46 8.94 5.13 1.70
CA LEU A 46 8.02 3.99 1.78
C LEU A 46 8.60 2.77 1.06
N GLY A 47 8.60 1.60 1.70
CA GLY A 47 9.10 0.37 1.07
C GLY A 47 10.62 0.21 1.15
N SER A 48 11.32 1.16 1.74
CA SER A 48 12.76 1.32 1.60
C SER A 48 13.55 0.78 2.77
N MET A 49 13.03 -0.19 3.52
CA MET A 49 13.73 -0.78 4.67
C MET A 49 14.05 -2.25 4.41
N GLU A 50 15.33 -2.61 4.56
CA GLU A 50 15.84 -3.96 4.35
C GLU A 50 16.57 -4.48 5.59
N LEU A 51 16.53 -5.79 5.79
CA LEU A 51 17.25 -6.47 6.86
C LEU A 51 18.62 -6.94 6.34
N VAL A 52 19.69 -6.38 6.87
CA VAL A 52 21.06 -6.71 6.48
C VAL A 52 21.91 -6.87 7.73
N ASP A 53 22.64 -7.97 7.82
CA ASP A 53 23.52 -8.28 8.96
C ASP A 53 22.82 -8.20 10.33
N GLY A 54 21.51 -8.49 10.37
CA GLY A 54 20.71 -8.46 11.60
C GLY A 54 20.27 -7.06 12.06
N VAL A 55 20.45 -6.04 11.21
CA VAL A 55 19.94 -4.68 11.44
C VAL A 55 18.98 -4.28 10.33
N VAL A 56 17.95 -3.51 10.67
CA VAL A 56 17.03 -2.91 9.70
C VAL A 56 17.62 -1.58 9.28
N ARG A 57 17.94 -1.45 7.99
CA ARG A 57 18.49 -0.22 7.39
C ARG A 57 17.56 0.33 6.34
N CYS A 58 17.49 1.65 6.22
CA CYS A 58 16.82 2.28 5.10
C CYS A 58 17.75 2.38 3.89
N ILE A 59 17.33 1.92 2.71
CA ILE A 59 18.13 1.99 1.47
C ILE A 59 18.19 3.40 0.86
N ASP A 60 17.24 4.29 1.20
CA ASP A 60 17.17 5.64 0.61
C ASP A 60 18.00 6.67 1.38
N CYS A 61 18.15 6.51 2.69
CA CYS A 61 18.91 7.45 3.53
C CYS A 61 20.05 6.77 4.29
N ASP A 62 20.31 5.49 4.03
CA ASP A 62 21.34 4.64 4.65
C ASP A 62 21.30 4.57 6.20
N GLU A 63 20.24 5.08 6.82
CA GLU A 63 20.12 5.18 8.27
C GLU A 63 19.70 3.84 8.88
N VAL A 64 20.29 3.50 10.03
CA VAL A 64 20.00 2.26 10.76
C VAL A 64 18.83 2.50 11.70
N VAL A 65 17.69 1.89 11.38
CA VAL A 65 16.42 2.20 12.03
C VAL A 65 16.17 1.34 13.27
N ALA A 66 16.68 0.10 13.31
CA ALA A 66 16.62 -0.75 14.50
C ALA A 66 17.58 -1.96 14.43
N ALA A 67 18.05 -2.43 15.59
CA ALA A 67 18.55 -3.81 15.75
C ALA A 67 17.35 -4.79 15.70
N ALA A 68 17.52 -6.00 15.15
CA ALA A 68 16.45 -6.96 14.86
C ALA A 68 15.68 -7.55 16.08
N ARG A 69 15.40 -6.77 17.13
CA ARG A 69 14.29 -7.01 18.04
C ARG A 69 13.07 -6.24 17.54
N GLN A 70 12.39 -6.87 16.59
CA GLN A 70 11.03 -6.58 16.10
C GLN A 70 10.49 -5.20 16.49
N LEU A 71 10.67 -4.22 15.60
CA LEU A 71 9.73 -3.10 15.53
C LEU A 71 8.32 -3.69 15.42
N SER A 72 7.43 -3.29 16.33
CA SER A 72 6.05 -3.76 16.40
C SER A 72 5.33 -3.40 15.09
N GLY A 73 5.32 -4.33 14.14
CA GLY A 73 4.78 -4.12 12.79
C GLY A 73 5.51 -4.92 11.71
N PHE A 74 6.77 -5.27 11.90
CA PHE A 74 7.51 -6.13 10.99
C PHE A 74 7.37 -7.61 11.40
N GLY A 75 6.67 -8.40 10.59
CA GLY A 75 6.68 -9.86 10.66
C GLY A 75 5.60 -10.55 11.49
N ARG A 76 4.34 -10.09 11.46
CA ARG A 76 3.22 -10.95 11.87
C ARG A 76 2.76 -11.76 10.65
N ARG A 77 3.05 -13.07 10.68
CA ARG A 77 2.44 -14.09 9.83
C ARG A 77 0.97 -14.26 10.19
#